data_AF-A0A2M7YV29-F1
#
_entry.id   AF-A0A2M7YV29-F1
#
_cell.length_a   1.000
_cell.length_b   1.000
_cell.length_c   1.000
_cell.angle_alpha   90.00
_cell.angle_beta   90.00
_cell.angle_gamma   90.00
#
_symmetry.space_group_name_H-M   'P 1'
#
loop_
_entity.id
_entity.type
_entity.pdbx_description
1 polymer ?
#
loop_
_entity_poly.entity_id
_entity_poly.type
_entity_poly.pdbx_seq_one_letter_code
_entity_poly.pdbx_strand_id
1 'polypeptide(L)'
;MRVRETWERFWDILAAVAGLLLLAMVGPVLLLCGWLALGQLSLGRETLVGENRRRRRDASANVRPERRSVLFPGRPITGWRFTWPRACFWQALPLTWNLMRGEVTLFGPRPLALQRFNRLKFLFPEDAQAPRIKPGLLGLAQLDDGRDSIPGIQRRKLKLDAEYLRRSSPWLNLQILLFSLLDLIPGVHSET
;
A
#
# COMPACT_ATOMS: atom_id res chain seq x y z
N MET A 1 16.31 -11.68 -10.18
CA MET A 1 15.01 -11.01 -10.41
C MET A 1 13.85 -12.00 -10.63
N ARG A 2 13.96 -13.02 -11.50
CA ARG A 2 12.89 -14.03 -11.72
C ARG A 2 12.42 -14.79 -10.47
N VAL A 3 13.33 -15.19 -9.58
CA VAL A 3 12.97 -15.93 -8.35
C VAL A 3 12.13 -15.08 -7.40
N ARG A 4 12.34 -13.75 -7.38
CA ARG A 4 11.52 -12.85 -6.56
C ARG A 4 10.09 -12.76 -7.08
N GLU A 5 9.95 -12.66 -8.40
CA GLU A 5 8.65 -12.57 -9.05
C GLU A 5 7.79 -13.81 -8.86
N THR A 6 8.38 -15.02 -8.82
CA THR A 6 7.59 -16.26 -8.70
C THR A 6 6.93 -16.39 -7.34
N TRP A 7 7.62 -16.07 -6.25
CA TRP A 7 7.04 -16.16 -4.92
C TRP A 7 6.16 -14.95 -4.58
N GLU A 8 6.47 -13.74 -5.09
CA GLU A 8 5.59 -12.57 -4.93
C GLU A 8 4.20 -12.85 -5.56
N ARG A 9 4.18 -13.47 -6.75
CA ARG A 9 2.95 -13.89 -7.42
C ARG A 9 2.19 -14.98 -6.68
N PHE A 10 2.90 -15.91 -6.05
CA PHE A 10 2.26 -16.96 -5.24
C PHE A 10 1.43 -16.35 -4.10
N TRP A 11 2.01 -15.41 -3.36
CA TRP A 11 1.30 -14.69 -2.30
C TRP A 11 0.18 -13.80 -2.83
N ASP A 12 0.41 -13.10 -3.95
CA ASP A 12 -0.64 -12.28 -4.57
C ASP A 12 -1.86 -13.13 -4.98
N ILE A 13 -1.64 -14.34 -5.53
CA ILE A 13 -2.71 -15.28 -5.89
C ILE A 13 -3.42 -15.81 -4.64
N LEU A 14 -2.67 -16.25 -3.63
CA LEU A 14 -3.23 -16.78 -2.39
C LEU A 14 -4.12 -15.71 -1.71
N ALA A 15 -3.63 -14.48 -1.62
CA ALA A 15 -4.35 -13.37 -1.02
C ALA A 15 -5.56 -12.93 -1.86
N ALA A 16 -5.46 -12.98 -3.19
CA ALA A 16 -6.59 -12.69 -4.07
C ALA A 16 -7.71 -13.73 -3.91
N VAL A 17 -7.37 -15.02 -3.82
CA VAL A 17 -8.34 -16.10 -3.60
C VAL A 17 -9.01 -15.97 -2.23
N ALA A 18 -8.22 -15.81 -1.16
CA ALA A 18 -8.76 -15.60 0.18
C ALA A 18 -9.64 -14.35 0.26
N GLY A 19 -9.20 -13.25 -0.36
CA GLY A 19 -9.95 -12.00 -0.45
C GLY A 19 -11.27 -12.16 -1.21
N LEU A 20 -11.29 -12.94 -2.29
CA LEU A 20 -12.51 -13.21 -3.08
C LEU A 20 -13.53 -14.03 -2.28
N LEU A 21 -13.08 -15.06 -1.57
CA LEU A 21 -13.94 -15.88 -0.71
C LEU A 21 -14.55 -15.04 0.43
N LEU A 22 -13.74 -14.20 1.06
CA LEU A 22 -14.19 -13.32 2.13
C LEU A 22 -15.14 -12.24 1.60
N LEU A 23 -14.87 -11.67 0.43
CA LEU A 23 -15.77 -10.74 -0.25
C LEU A 23 -17.08 -11.41 -0.65
N ALA A 24 -17.08 -12.68 -1.08
CA ALA A 24 -18.31 -13.41 -1.39
C ALA A 24 -19.19 -13.60 -0.14
N MET A 25 -18.55 -13.83 1.02
CA MET A 25 -19.26 -14.05 2.29
C MET A 25 -19.77 -12.74 2.92
N VAL A 26 -18.95 -11.69 2.91
CA VAL A 26 -19.24 -10.43 3.62
C VAL A 26 -19.77 -9.33 2.68
N GLY A 27 -19.55 -9.47 1.38
CA GLY A 27 -19.92 -8.51 0.34
C GLY A 27 -21.42 -8.16 0.28
N PRO A 28 -22.36 -9.10 0.41
CA PRO A 28 -23.79 -8.78 0.43
C PRO A 28 -24.18 -7.90 1.61
N VAL A 29 -23.61 -8.17 2.79
CA VAL A 29 -23.83 -7.37 4.02
C VAL A 29 -23.20 -5.98 3.88
N LEU A 30 -22.01 -5.91 3.30
CA LEU A 30 -21.33 -4.66 3.00
C LEU A 30 -22.16 -3.81 2.03
N LEU A 31 -22.60 -4.38 0.90
CA LEU A 31 -23.44 -3.68 -0.08
C LEU A 31 -24.76 -3.21 0.53
N LEU A 32 -25.38 -4.01 1.40
CA LEU A 32 -26.57 -3.62 2.14
C LEU A 32 -26.30 -2.45 3.09
N CYS A 33 -25.21 -2.48 3.85
CA CYS A 33 -24.80 -1.38 4.73
C CYS A 33 -24.47 -0.11 3.95
N GLY A 34 -23.78 -0.22 2.81
CA GLY A 34 -23.46 0.91 1.93
C GLY A 34 -24.68 1.49 1.23
N TRP A 35 -25.65 0.65 0.88
CA TRP A 35 -26.94 1.05 0.31
C TRP A 35 -27.84 1.72 1.37
N LEU A 36 -27.80 1.27 2.62
CA LEU A 36 -28.52 1.93 3.72
C LEU A 36 -27.84 3.25 4.14
N ALA A 37 -26.53 3.40 3.95
CA ALA A 37 -25.76 4.59 4.28
C ALA A 37 -25.74 5.68 3.18
N LEU A 38 -26.75 5.73 2.29
CA LEU A 38 -26.78 6.59 1.09
C LEU A 38 -26.34 8.04 1.32
N GLY A 39 -25.32 8.47 0.57
CA GLY A 39 -25.13 9.87 0.17
C GLY A 39 -23.72 10.44 0.29
N GLN A 40 -22.84 9.90 1.13
CA GLN A 40 -21.53 10.52 1.44
C GLN A 40 -20.32 9.85 0.77
N LEU A 41 -20.55 9.12 -0.33
CA LEU A 41 -19.48 8.51 -1.11
C LEU A 41 -18.78 9.57 -1.97
N SER A 42 -17.74 10.20 -1.42
CA SER A 42 -16.77 10.94 -2.23
C SER A 42 -15.64 9.98 -2.66
N LEU A 43 -15.53 9.77 -3.97
CA LEU A 43 -14.47 9.01 -4.60
C LEU A 43 -13.33 9.98 -4.95
N GLY A 44 -12.33 10.05 -4.06
CA GLY A 44 -11.10 10.77 -4.35
C GLY A 44 -10.16 9.91 -5.19
N ARG A 45 -9.41 10.50 -6.11
CA ARG A 45 -8.25 9.86 -6.74
C ARG A 45 -6.99 10.33 -6.03
N GLU A 46 -6.16 9.40 -5.59
CA GLU A 46 -4.84 9.68 -5.03
C GLU A 46 -3.76 8.99 -5.85
N THR A 47 -2.66 9.72 -6.11
CA THR A 47 -1.48 9.16 -6.76
C THR A 47 -0.53 8.61 -5.71
N LEU A 48 -0.26 7.30 -5.78
CA LEU A 48 0.66 6.58 -4.91
C LEU A 48 2.07 6.54 -5.52
N VAL A 49 3.08 6.55 -4.65
CA VAL A 49 4.49 6.45 -5.02
C VAL A 49 4.89 4.97 -5.16
N GLY A 50 5.44 4.62 -6.33
CA GLY A 50 5.97 3.30 -6.64
C GLY A 50 6.05 3.06 -8.15
N GLU A 51 6.71 1.99 -8.54
CA GLU A 51 6.88 1.63 -9.96
C GLU A 51 5.85 0.57 -10.38
N ASN A 52 4.89 0.96 -11.22
CA ASN A 52 3.98 0.01 -11.87
C ASN A 52 4.53 -0.44 -13.23
N ARG A 53 5.03 -1.68 -13.31
CA ARG A 53 5.60 -2.25 -14.54
C ARG A 53 4.58 -2.85 -15.51
N ARG A 54 3.28 -2.92 -15.17
CA ARG A 54 2.26 -3.36 -16.13
C ARG A 54 1.98 -2.22 -17.13
N ARG A 55 2.50 -2.39 -18.35
CA ARG A 55 2.48 -1.50 -19.54
C ARG A 55 3.67 -0.53 -19.68
N ARG A 56 4.80 -1.10 -20.12
CA ARG A 56 5.81 -0.36 -20.92
C ARG A 56 5.35 -0.09 -22.37
N ARG A 57 4.24 -0.69 -22.85
CA ARG A 57 3.82 -0.57 -24.26
C ARG A 57 3.10 0.74 -24.64
N ASP A 58 2.52 1.48 -23.70
CA ASP A 58 1.66 2.63 -24.04
C ASP A 58 2.06 3.95 -23.33
N ALA A 59 3.33 4.10 -22.92
CA ALA A 59 3.79 5.25 -22.15
C ALA A 59 4.65 6.22 -22.97
N SER A 60 4.32 6.40 -24.24
CA SER A 60 4.72 7.57 -25.03
C SER A 60 3.43 8.19 -25.55
N ALA A 61 2.94 9.25 -24.91
CA ALA A 61 2.11 10.27 -25.58
C ALA A 61 1.70 11.45 -24.68
N ASN A 62 1.25 11.27 -23.43
CA ASN A 62 0.47 12.37 -22.79
C ASN A 62 0.54 12.53 -21.26
N VAL A 63 1.56 12.02 -20.57
CA VAL A 63 1.73 12.38 -19.15
C VAL A 63 2.35 13.77 -19.08
N ARG A 64 1.51 14.81 -18.89
CA ARG A 64 2.00 16.16 -18.59
C ARG A 64 2.83 16.10 -17.31
N PRO A 65 4.11 16.51 -17.33
CA PRO A 65 4.91 16.58 -16.13
C PRO A 65 4.34 17.69 -15.26
N GLU A 66 3.63 17.32 -14.20
CA GLU A 66 3.18 18.28 -13.21
C GLU A 66 4.44 18.88 -12.56
N ARG A 67 4.59 20.20 -12.72
CA ARG A 67 5.77 20.97 -12.34
C ARG A 67 6.15 20.65 -10.89
N ARG A 68 7.32 20.01 -10.70
CA ARG A 68 8.11 19.78 -9.46
C ARG A 68 8.06 18.44 -8.73
N SER A 69 7.25 17.44 -9.09
CA SER A 69 7.24 16.18 -8.32
C SER A 69 7.91 15.01 -9.04
N VAL A 70 9.01 14.52 -8.46
CA VAL A 70 9.58 13.16 -8.55
C VAL A 70 9.40 12.43 -9.88
N LEU A 71 10.49 12.22 -10.63
CA LEU A 71 10.56 11.26 -11.74
C LEU A 71 10.14 9.86 -11.25
N PHE A 72 8.92 9.45 -11.56
CA PHE A 72 8.49 8.07 -11.40
C PHE A 72 9.11 7.24 -12.52
N PRO A 73 9.82 6.14 -12.21
CA PRO A 73 10.03 5.11 -13.22
C PRO A 73 8.66 4.42 -13.46
N GLY A 74 7.88 4.88 -14.44
CA GLY A 74 6.63 4.23 -14.86
C GLY A 74 5.35 5.07 -14.70
N ARG A 75 4.18 4.42 -14.88
CA ARG A 75 2.86 5.06 -14.73
C ARG A 75 2.54 5.25 -13.24
N PRO A 76 2.06 6.43 -12.80
CA PRO A 76 1.62 6.63 -11.42
C PRO A 76 0.47 5.69 -11.09
N ILE A 77 0.50 5.09 -9.90
CA ILE A 77 -0.59 4.23 -9.42
C ILE A 77 -1.68 5.16 -8.89
N THR A 78 -2.83 5.20 -9.56
CA THR A 78 -4.00 5.92 -9.08
C THR A 78 -4.82 5.00 -8.18
N GLY A 79 -4.86 5.31 -6.89
CA GLY A 79 -5.77 4.70 -5.92
C GLY A 79 -7.05 5.49 -5.80
N TRP A 80 -8.16 4.79 -5.52
CA TRP A 80 -9.36 5.47 -5.04
C TRP A 80 -9.24 5.66 -3.52
N ARG A 81 -9.80 6.74 -2.99
CA ARG A 81 -9.91 6.97 -1.54
C ARG A 81 -11.36 7.22 -1.19
N PHE A 82 -11.90 6.43 -0.27
CA PHE A 82 -13.21 6.69 0.33
C PHE A 82 -13.06 7.60 1.55
N THR A 83 -13.86 8.66 1.62
CA THR A 83 -14.02 9.49 2.83
C THR A 83 -15.14 8.93 3.70
N TRP A 84 -14.89 7.81 4.37
CA TRP A 84 -15.79 7.28 5.41
C TRP A 84 -15.22 7.60 6.80
N PRO A 85 -15.99 7.46 7.91
CA PRO A 85 -15.45 7.53 9.26
C PRO A 85 -14.21 6.63 9.39
N ARG A 86 -13.20 7.11 10.13
CA ARG A 86 -11.84 6.54 10.18
C ARG A 86 -11.73 5.07 10.62
N ALA A 87 -12.82 4.49 11.13
CA ALA A 87 -12.85 3.16 11.74
C ALA A 87 -13.41 2.04 10.85
N CYS A 88 -13.66 2.30 9.57
CA CYS A 88 -14.33 1.34 8.68
C CYS A 88 -13.37 0.57 7.76
N PHE A 89 -13.51 -0.76 7.73
CA PHE A 89 -12.85 -1.68 6.76
C PHE A 89 -12.94 -1.19 5.30
N TRP A 90 -14.03 -0.46 5.00
CA TRP A 90 -14.32 0.21 3.75
C TRP A 90 -13.17 1.06 3.17
N GLN A 91 -12.25 1.56 4.00
CA GLN A 91 -11.09 2.33 3.51
C GLN A 91 -10.06 1.47 2.78
N ALA A 92 -10.01 0.15 3.05
CA ALA A 92 -9.06 -0.77 2.43
C ALA A 92 -9.51 -1.26 1.05
N LEU A 93 -10.82 -1.24 0.75
CA LEU A 93 -11.39 -1.77 -0.50
C LEU A 93 -10.75 -1.20 -1.77
N PRO A 94 -10.49 0.12 -1.92
CA PRO A 94 -9.81 0.64 -3.10
C PRO A 94 -8.44 0.03 -3.34
N LEU A 95 -7.71 -0.21 -2.26
CA LEU A 95 -6.35 -0.70 -2.31
C LEU A 95 -6.35 -2.21 -2.57
N THR A 96 -7.32 -2.93 -2.00
CA THR A 96 -7.60 -4.34 -2.32
C THR A 96 -7.97 -4.51 -3.80
N TRP A 97 -8.76 -3.60 -4.37
CA TRP A 97 -9.03 -3.61 -5.81
C TRP A 97 -7.77 -3.38 -6.64
N ASN A 98 -6.89 -2.49 -6.20
CA ASN A 98 -5.60 -2.28 -6.86
C ASN A 98 -4.67 -3.50 -6.76
N LEU A 99 -4.75 -4.28 -5.66
CA LEU A 99 -4.04 -5.55 -5.52
C LEU A 99 -4.55 -6.56 -6.56
N MET A 100 -5.87 -6.69 -6.72
CA MET A 100 -6.49 -7.56 -7.73
C MET A 100 -6.08 -7.16 -9.15
N ARG A 101 -5.97 -5.86 -9.44
CA ARG A 101 -5.45 -5.34 -10.72
C ARG A 101 -3.94 -5.53 -10.90
N GLY A 102 -3.24 -5.94 -9.84
CA GLY A 102 -1.78 -6.12 -9.80
C GLY A 102 -1.00 -4.81 -9.90
N GLU A 103 -1.59 -3.69 -9.50
CA GLU A 103 -0.96 -2.36 -9.44
C GLU A 103 -0.12 -2.20 -8.15
N VAL A 104 -0.58 -2.83 -7.06
CA VAL A 104 0.12 -3.00 -5.77
C VAL A 104 0.34 -4.49 -5.52
N THR A 105 1.28 -4.81 -4.63
CA THR A 105 1.56 -6.18 -4.16
C THR A 105 1.09 -6.37 -2.72
N LEU A 106 1.01 -7.62 -2.25
CA LEU A 106 0.71 -7.85 -0.83
C LEU A 106 1.84 -7.36 0.07
N PHE A 107 3.09 -7.66 -0.29
CA PHE A 107 4.27 -7.29 0.49
C PHE A 107 5.12 -6.26 -0.26
N GLY A 108 5.64 -5.26 0.46
CA GLY A 108 6.37 -4.16 -0.16
C GLY A 108 6.51 -2.93 0.75
N PRO A 109 7.23 -1.90 0.26
CA PRO A 109 7.27 -0.60 0.91
C PRO A 109 5.88 0.04 0.90
N ARG A 110 5.61 0.89 1.89
CA ARG A 110 4.29 1.49 2.09
C ARG A 110 3.79 2.28 0.86
N PRO A 111 2.47 2.24 0.58
CA PRO A 111 1.85 3.05 -0.46
C PRO A 111 1.73 4.49 0.05
N LEU A 112 2.76 5.30 -0.19
CA LEU A 112 2.77 6.72 0.19
C LEU A 112 2.06 7.55 -0.88
N ALA A 113 1.15 8.43 -0.48
CA ALA A 113 0.60 9.45 -1.37
C ALA A 113 1.70 10.45 -1.81
N LEU A 114 1.65 10.91 -3.06
CA LEU A 114 2.67 11.78 -3.65
C LEU A 114 2.93 13.06 -2.83
N GLN A 115 1.87 13.73 -2.37
CA GLN A 115 1.99 14.91 -1.53
C GLN A 115 2.78 14.63 -0.24
N ARG A 116 2.51 13.48 0.39
CA ARG A 116 3.19 13.04 1.61
C ARG A 116 4.65 12.69 1.33
N PHE A 117 4.91 11.98 0.23
CA PHE A 117 6.28 11.64 -0.17
C PHE A 117 7.10 12.89 -0.49
N ASN A 118 6.54 13.89 -1.18
CA ASN A 118 7.24 15.14 -1.47
C ASN A 118 7.61 15.89 -0.19
N ARG A 119 6.71 15.92 0.81
CA ARG A 119 7.00 16.48 2.13
C ARG A 119 8.13 15.73 2.83
N LEU A 120 8.09 14.39 2.81
CA LEU A 120 9.13 13.55 3.40
C LEU A 120 10.47 13.72 2.69
N LYS A 121 10.47 13.86 1.36
CA LYS A 121 11.66 14.13 0.57
C LYS A 121 12.29 15.48 0.88
N PHE A 122 11.47 16.48 1.17
CA PHE A 122 11.96 17.78 1.63
C PHE A 122 12.58 17.70 3.04
N LEU A 123 11.97 16.95 3.95
CA LEU A 123 12.43 16.82 5.34
C LEU A 123 13.65 15.89 5.49
N PHE A 124 13.70 14.80 4.72
CA PHE A 124 14.69 13.73 4.84
C PHE A 124 15.18 13.29 3.45
N PRO A 125 15.93 14.14 2.72
CA PRO A 125 16.31 13.88 1.33
C PRO A 125 17.14 12.60 1.13
N GLU A 126 17.93 12.20 2.13
CA GLU A 126 18.78 11.00 2.08
C GLU A 126 17.98 9.71 2.27
N ASP A 127 16.96 9.74 3.14
CA ASP A 127 16.15 8.58 3.52
C ASP A 127 14.95 8.39 2.58
N ALA A 128 14.42 9.47 2.00
CA ALA A 128 13.21 9.46 1.18
C ALA A 128 13.52 9.20 -0.31
N GLN A 129 13.91 7.96 -0.61
CA GLN A 129 14.13 7.50 -1.98
C GLN A 129 12.86 6.86 -2.55
N ALA A 130 12.52 7.21 -3.79
CA ALA A 130 11.35 6.61 -4.44
C ALA A 130 11.65 5.14 -4.76
N PRO A 131 10.87 4.18 -4.23
CA PRO A 131 11.11 2.77 -4.48
C PRO A 131 10.91 2.41 -5.95
N ARG A 132 11.87 1.67 -6.54
CA ARG A 132 11.80 1.12 -7.93
C ARG A 132 11.06 -0.21 -8.00
N ILE A 133 10.15 -0.43 -7.06
CA ILE A 133 9.31 -1.63 -6.99
C ILE A 133 7.87 -1.22 -6.71
N LYS A 134 6.94 -2.15 -6.84
CA LYS A 134 5.54 -1.91 -6.49
C LYS A 134 5.42 -1.66 -4.98
N PRO A 135 4.52 -0.76 -4.56
CA PRO A 135 4.18 -0.64 -3.15
C PRO A 135 3.45 -1.90 -2.66
N GLY A 136 3.54 -2.17 -1.37
CA GLY A 136 2.91 -3.31 -0.70
C GLY A 136 1.87 -2.90 0.33
N LEU A 137 0.83 -3.70 0.50
CA LEU A 137 -0.12 -3.53 1.60
C LEU A 137 0.56 -3.67 2.97
N LEU A 138 1.40 -4.72 3.09
CA LEU A 138 2.15 -5.08 4.27
C LEU A 138 3.65 -4.84 4.07
N GLY A 139 4.35 -4.47 5.13
CA GLY A 139 5.78 -4.18 5.09
C GLY A 139 6.34 -3.93 6.49
N LEU A 140 7.67 -3.87 6.59
CA LEU A 140 8.35 -3.66 7.88
C LEU A 140 7.95 -2.35 8.56
N ALA A 141 7.70 -1.31 7.78
CA ALA A 141 7.32 -0.01 8.32
C ALA A 141 5.87 0.04 8.85
N GLN A 142 5.03 -0.92 8.46
CA GLN A 142 3.65 -1.07 8.95
C GLN A 142 3.60 -1.74 10.33
N LEU A 143 4.63 -2.51 10.69
CA LEU A 143 4.76 -3.13 12.03
C LEU A 143 5.23 -2.13 13.10
N ASP A 144 5.55 -0.89 12.72
CA ASP A 144 5.95 0.15 13.66
C ASP A 144 4.73 0.99 14.06
N ASP A 145 4.26 0.81 15.30
CA ASP A 145 3.08 1.47 15.88
C ASP A 145 3.27 2.97 16.13
N GLY A 146 4.46 3.49 15.84
CA GLY A 146 4.77 4.89 15.97
C GLY A 146 3.77 5.78 15.21
N ARG A 147 3.30 6.86 15.87
CA ARG A 147 2.37 7.82 15.26
C ARG A 147 3.00 8.51 14.06
N ASP A 148 2.29 8.42 12.94
CA ASP A 148 2.65 9.00 11.65
C ASP A 148 2.74 10.55 11.62
N SER A 149 2.39 11.21 12.72
CA SER A 149 2.53 12.66 12.92
C SER A 149 3.93 13.09 13.37
N ILE A 150 4.73 12.19 13.95
CA ILE A 150 6.04 12.53 14.53
C ILE A 150 7.12 12.42 13.44
N PRO A 151 7.91 13.48 13.16
CA PRO A 151 8.92 13.46 12.11
C PRO A 151 9.99 12.37 12.28
N GLY A 152 10.45 12.13 13.51
CA GLY A 152 11.44 11.08 13.81
C GLY A 152 10.92 9.67 13.48
N ILE A 153 9.64 9.41 13.74
CA ILE A 153 8.98 8.15 13.40
C ILE A 153 8.84 8.02 11.88
N GLN A 154 8.44 9.09 11.19
CA GLN A 154 8.37 9.09 9.74
C GLN A 154 9.72 8.75 9.09
N ARG A 155 10.81 9.31 9.63
CA ARG A 155 12.19 8.98 9.20
C ARG A 155 12.54 7.51 9.46
N ARG A 156 12.22 6.98 10.65
CA ARG A 156 12.42 5.56 10.98
C ARG A 156 11.68 4.65 10.01
N LYS A 157 10.40 4.96 9.72
CA LYS A 157 9.60 4.18 8.78
C LYS A 157 10.14 4.21 7.36
N LEU A 158 10.71 5.33 6.90
CA LEU A 158 11.44 5.39 5.61
C LEU A 158 12.66 4.46 5.60
N LYS A 159 13.40 4.40 6.70
CA LYS A 159 14.54 3.47 6.83
C LYS A 159 14.09 2.00 6.83
N LEU A 160 12.97 1.69 7.48
CA LEU A 160 12.36 0.35 7.45
C LEU A 160 11.89 -0.04 6.04
N ASP A 161 11.29 0.90 5.30
CA ASP A 161 10.95 0.70 3.89
C ASP A 161 12.21 0.41 3.06
N ALA A 162 13.31 1.14 3.27
CA ALA A 162 14.59 0.90 2.60
C ALA A 162 15.24 -0.43 3.02
N GLU A 163 15.13 -0.81 4.29
CA GLU A 163 15.64 -2.09 4.80
C GLU A 163 14.88 -3.27 4.19
N TYR A 164 13.56 -3.16 4.08
CA TYR A 164 12.74 -4.16 3.39
C TYR A 164 13.23 -4.39 1.95
N LEU A 165 13.51 -3.31 1.22
CA LEU A 165 14.04 -3.41 -0.16
C LEU A 165 15.37 -4.16 -0.24
N ARG A 166 16.22 -4.03 0.79
CA ARG A 166 17.54 -4.67 0.84
C ARG A 166 17.48 -6.13 1.27
N ARG A 167 16.54 -6.49 2.16
CA ARG A 167 16.46 -7.81 2.81
C ARG A 167 15.25 -8.64 2.37
N SER A 168 14.52 -8.19 1.36
CA SER A 168 13.30 -8.85 0.87
C SER A 168 13.53 -10.34 0.60
N SER A 169 12.86 -11.20 1.38
CA SER A 169 12.92 -12.65 1.26
C SER A 169 11.54 -13.25 1.55
N PRO A 170 11.21 -14.45 1.05
CA PRO A 170 9.94 -15.09 1.34
C PRO A 170 9.74 -15.35 2.84
N TRP A 171 10.83 -15.61 3.58
CA TRP A 171 10.80 -15.78 5.03
C TRP A 171 10.44 -14.49 5.76
N LEU A 172 11.06 -13.37 5.37
CA LEU A 172 10.73 -12.05 5.92
C LEU A 172 9.26 -11.70 5.70
N ASN A 173 8.71 -12.04 4.54
CA ASN A 173 7.29 -11.81 4.26
C ASN A 173 6.36 -12.66 5.12
N LEU A 174 6.71 -13.92 5.37
CA LEU A 174 5.96 -14.77 6.29
C LEU A 174 5.99 -14.19 7.70
N GLN A 175 7.14 -13.71 8.18
CA GLN A 175 7.24 -13.03 9.46
C GLN A 175 6.34 -11.79 9.52
N ILE A 176 6.40 -10.93 8.50
CA ILE A 176 5.56 -9.72 8.42
C ILE A 176 4.08 -10.10 8.47
N LEU A 177 3.66 -11.15 7.74
CA LEU A 177 2.29 -11.63 7.76
C LEU A 177 1.86 -12.08 9.16
N LEU A 178 2.67 -12.91 9.82
CA LEU A 178 2.37 -13.42 11.15
C LEU A 178 2.29 -12.30 12.18
N PHE A 179 3.24 -11.36 12.19
CA PHE A 179 3.18 -10.20 13.08
C PHE A 179 1.94 -9.34 12.82
N SER A 180 1.60 -9.08 11.55
CA SER A 180 0.40 -8.31 11.21
C SER A 180 -0.90 -9.01 11.64
N LEU A 181 -0.94 -10.35 11.60
CA LEU A 181 -2.09 -11.13 12.07
C LEU A 181 -2.20 -11.13 13.59
N LEU A 182 -1.07 -11.20 14.30
CA LEU A 182 -1.02 -11.12 15.76
C LEU A 182 -1.44 -9.74 16.26
N ASP A 183 -1.02 -8.68 15.57
CA ASP A 183 -1.39 -7.31 15.89
C ASP A 183 -2.90 -7.04 15.74
N LEU A 184 -3.57 -7.79 14.85
CA LEU A 184 -5.02 -7.72 14.69
C LEU A 184 -5.79 -8.28 15.91
N ILE A 185 -5.14 -9.07 16.76
CA ILE A 185 -5.77 -9.66 17.96
C ILE A 185 -5.73 -8.62 19.08
N PRO A 186 -6.88 -8.05 19.50
CA PRO A 186 -6.92 -7.05 20.55
C PRO A 186 -6.40 -7.66 21.87
N GLY A 187 -5.27 -7.14 22.37
CA GLY A 187 -4.65 -7.55 23.63
C GLY A 187 -3.15 -7.83 23.57
N VAL A 188 -2.51 -7.84 22.40
CA VAL A 188 -1.08 -8.16 22.26
C VAL A 188 -0.15 -6.94 22.44
N HIS A 189 -0.63 -5.71 22.18
CA HIS A 189 0.20 -4.49 22.18
C HIS A 189 -0.25 -3.40 23.19
N SER A 190 -1.03 -3.73 24.23
CA SER A 190 -1.49 -2.73 25.21
C SER A 190 -0.44 -2.30 26.25
N GLU A 191 0.81 -2.71 26.13
CA GLU A 191 1.89 -2.30 27.04
C GLU A 191 3.19 -2.06 26.28
N THR A 192 3.46 -0.82 25.86
CA THR A 192 4.77 -0.14 25.92
C THR A 192 4.66 1.30 25.44
#